data_AF-A0A4Y8WYL2-F1
#
_entry.id   AF-A0A4Y8WYL2-F1
#
_cell.length_a   1.000
_cell.length_b   1.000
_cell.length_c   1.000
_cell.angle_alpha   90.00
_cell.angle_beta   90.00
_cell.angle_gamma   90.00
#
_symmetry.space_group_name_H-M   'P 1'
#
loop_
_entity.id
_entity.type
_entity.pdbx_description
1 polymer ?
#
loop_
_entity_poly.entity_id
_entity_poly.type
_entity_poly.pdbx_seq_one_letter_code
_entity_poly.pdbx_strand_id
1 'polypeptide(L)'
;MTRLTDTLTALPGRLVAKPAATRRALATAQDLAAAAWHEADAAGRDAVTLDDLLVAFALVGGPVGRTLAAHGLTAEVLRAGVRDRDASDLAALGITPPPAAEPVRVPGRLDPRRSFRLDPEAARFLEKAAGSPATLLQELAEHPSGRPAAALRSAGADLSALRGALIGLGDDQAEDNEPAAPIPGLLDGHRETTRRGRRWVPVSAEAVGAVVGDAEAMRPLLLPEAEGAGQEVRVAPGLLASRVKGRPFEYRLVRDADVDGARELVWQMFWPEGVRPRGEGADPRGAYLHVRIEPDDGGSVLTLTRGVRGFGRLGGIVGPLMAVFGGSGNRGMLRGILEQARRG
;
A
#
# COMPACT_ATOMS: atom_id res chain seq x y z
N MET A 1 -15.36 -23.53 -5.08
CA MET A 1 -15.15 -22.06 -5.17
C MET A 1 -14.40 -21.64 -3.92
N THR A 2 -13.18 -21.14 -4.07
CA THR A 2 -12.28 -20.83 -2.95
C THR A 2 -12.40 -19.35 -2.60
N ARG A 3 -12.65 -18.99 -1.34
CA ARG A 3 -12.68 -17.59 -0.91
C ARG A 3 -11.25 -17.11 -0.67
N LEU A 4 -10.96 -15.84 -0.94
CA LEU A 4 -9.64 -15.23 -0.70
C LEU A 4 -9.18 -15.37 0.76
N THR A 5 -10.12 -15.28 1.71
CA THR A 5 -9.85 -15.57 3.13
C THR A 5 -9.43 -17.01 3.35
N ASP A 6 -9.98 -17.98 2.62
CA ASP A 6 -9.72 -19.41 2.79
C ASP A 6 -8.37 -19.79 2.16
N THR A 7 -8.02 -19.17 1.04
CA THR A 7 -6.71 -19.32 0.39
C THR A 7 -5.58 -18.68 1.22
N LEU A 8 -5.82 -17.48 1.78
CA LEU A 8 -4.86 -16.79 2.64
C LEU A 8 -4.71 -17.45 4.02
N THR A 9 -5.74 -18.12 4.53
CA THR A 9 -5.69 -18.89 5.78
C THR A 9 -5.17 -20.32 5.61
N ALA A 10 -5.11 -20.87 4.40
CA ALA A 10 -4.52 -22.18 4.10
C ALA A 10 -2.99 -22.14 3.88
N LEU A 11 -2.42 -20.98 3.57
CA LEU A 11 -0.97 -20.75 3.41
C LEU A 11 -0.07 -21.08 4.64
N PRO A 12 -0.52 -20.96 5.91
CA PRO A 12 0.31 -21.26 7.08
C PRO A 12 0.68 -22.75 7.22
N GLY A 13 -0.13 -23.66 6.67
CA GLY A 13 0.00 -25.10 6.91
C GLY A 13 1.15 -25.80 6.20
N ARG A 14 1.87 -25.13 5.29
CA ARG A 14 2.91 -25.76 4.44
C ARG A 14 4.30 -25.12 4.50
N LEU A 15 4.53 -24.12 5.35
CA LEU A 15 5.75 -23.29 5.28
C LEU A 15 6.56 -23.33 6.58
N VAL A 16 7.18 -24.49 6.85
CA VAL A 16 8.18 -24.68 7.93
C VAL A 16 9.58 -24.45 7.38
N ALA A 17 9.92 -23.19 7.07
CA ALA A 17 11.29 -22.65 6.98
C ALA A 17 11.26 -21.12 6.78
N LYS A 18 12.01 -20.37 7.61
CA LYS A 18 12.20 -18.89 7.59
C LYS A 18 10.93 -18.02 7.78
N PRO A 19 10.51 -17.76 9.04
CA PRO A 19 9.31 -16.97 9.36
C PRO A 19 9.26 -15.54 8.80
N ALA A 20 10.41 -14.95 8.46
CA ALA A 20 10.47 -13.59 7.91
C ALA A 20 10.24 -13.54 6.39
N ALA A 21 10.82 -14.48 5.63
CA ALA A 21 10.63 -14.57 4.18
C ALA A 21 9.18 -14.92 3.84
N THR A 22 8.60 -15.89 4.56
CA THR A 22 7.19 -16.26 4.42
C THR A 22 6.24 -15.10 4.72
N ARG A 23 6.51 -14.31 5.76
CA ARG A 23 5.72 -13.11 6.08
C ARG A 23 5.81 -12.05 4.98
N ARG A 24 6.97 -11.88 4.33
CA ARG A 24 7.17 -10.94 3.21
C ARG A 24 6.48 -11.39 1.92
N ALA A 25 6.51 -12.69 1.63
CA ALA A 25 5.78 -13.25 0.49
C ALA A 25 4.26 -13.12 0.66
N LEU A 26 3.73 -13.50 1.83
CA LEU A 26 2.30 -13.37 2.15
C LEU A 26 1.83 -11.92 2.08
N ALA A 27 2.62 -11.03 2.67
CA ALA A 27 2.42 -9.59 2.62
C ALA A 27 2.29 -9.05 1.19
N THR A 28 3.19 -9.44 0.30
CA THR A 28 3.15 -8.98 -1.09
C THR A 28 1.95 -9.58 -1.82
N ALA A 29 1.64 -10.85 -1.60
CA ALA A 29 0.45 -11.48 -2.18
C ALA A 29 -0.84 -10.77 -1.74
N GLN A 30 -0.91 -10.30 -0.48
CA GLN A 30 -2.03 -9.50 0.02
C GLN A 30 -2.13 -8.13 -0.67
N ASP A 31 -1.01 -7.41 -0.84
CA ASP A 31 -0.97 -6.13 -1.54
C ASP A 31 -1.39 -6.30 -3.02
N LEU A 32 -0.86 -7.32 -3.70
CA LEU A 32 -1.20 -7.64 -5.09
C LEU A 32 -2.67 -8.02 -5.24
N ALA A 33 -3.18 -8.91 -4.40
CA ALA A 33 -4.58 -9.32 -4.44
C ALA A 33 -5.53 -8.14 -4.20
N ALA A 34 -5.17 -7.26 -3.26
CA ALA A 34 -5.94 -6.05 -2.98
C ALA A 34 -5.96 -5.08 -4.17
N ALA A 35 -4.79 -4.81 -4.77
CA ALA A 35 -4.71 -3.93 -5.93
C ALA A 35 -5.41 -4.53 -7.16
N ALA A 36 -5.27 -5.83 -7.39
CA ALA A 36 -5.96 -6.54 -8.48
C ALA A 36 -7.49 -6.53 -8.28
N TRP A 37 -7.96 -6.57 -7.04
CA TRP A 37 -9.37 -6.43 -6.74
C TRP A 37 -9.90 -5.04 -7.07
N HIS A 38 -9.18 -3.98 -6.69
CA HIS A 38 -9.55 -2.62 -7.08
C HIS A 38 -9.57 -2.45 -8.60
N GLU A 39 -8.66 -3.09 -9.31
CA GLU A 39 -8.64 -3.09 -10.78
C GLU A 39 -9.86 -3.80 -11.37
N ALA A 40 -10.19 -5.00 -10.87
CA ALA A 40 -11.36 -5.75 -11.32
C ALA A 40 -12.66 -4.97 -11.03
N ASP A 41 -12.80 -4.40 -9.83
CA ASP A 41 -13.97 -3.62 -9.44
C ASP A 41 -14.13 -2.34 -10.28
N ALA A 42 -13.02 -1.62 -10.54
CA ALA A 42 -13.02 -0.44 -11.42
C ALA A 42 -13.40 -0.79 -12.87
N ALA A 43 -13.08 -2.01 -13.32
CA ALA A 43 -13.50 -2.54 -14.60
C ALA A 43 -14.93 -3.13 -14.60
N GLY A 44 -15.66 -3.06 -13.48
CA GLY A 44 -17.00 -3.63 -13.32
C GLY A 44 -17.02 -5.16 -13.33
N ARG A 45 -15.87 -5.82 -13.11
CA ARG A 45 -15.76 -7.28 -13.07
C ARG A 45 -16.07 -7.80 -11.67
N ASP A 46 -16.80 -8.90 -11.61
CA ASP A 46 -17.12 -9.60 -10.36
C ASP A 46 -16.02 -10.58 -9.91
N ALA A 47 -14.96 -10.77 -10.70
CA ALA A 47 -13.84 -11.65 -10.39
C ALA A 47 -12.49 -11.10 -10.85
N VAL A 48 -11.45 -11.38 -10.07
CA VAL A 48 -10.05 -11.03 -10.38
C VAL A 48 -9.45 -12.09 -11.32
N THR A 49 -8.84 -11.63 -12.40
CA THR A 49 -8.17 -12.44 -13.42
C THR A 49 -6.64 -12.32 -13.33
N LEU A 50 -5.92 -13.09 -14.15
CA LEU A 50 -4.46 -12.95 -14.27
C LEU A 50 -4.03 -11.57 -14.82
N ASP A 51 -4.88 -10.92 -15.63
CA ASP A 51 -4.61 -9.59 -16.18
C ASP A 51 -4.70 -8.51 -15.09
N ASP A 52 -5.65 -8.66 -14.14
CA ASP A 52 -5.76 -7.79 -12.97
C ASP A 52 -4.52 -7.92 -12.07
N LEU A 53 -4.03 -9.15 -11.88
CA LEU A 53 -2.79 -9.40 -11.15
C LEU A 53 -1.57 -8.80 -11.84
N LEU A 54 -1.52 -8.83 -13.18
CA LEU A 54 -0.47 -8.19 -13.96
C LEU A 54 -0.44 -6.67 -13.73
N VAL A 55 -1.61 -6.02 -13.85
CA VAL A 55 -1.73 -4.58 -13.61
C VAL A 55 -1.40 -4.23 -12.15
N ALA A 56 -1.77 -5.10 -11.19
CA ALA A 56 -1.47 -4.91 -9.78
C ALA A 56 0.02 -4.74 -9.48
N PHE A 57 0.92 -5.39 -10.21
CA PHE A 57 2.37 -5.20 -10.02
C PHE A 57 2.82 -3.76 -10.29
N ALA A 58 2.24 -3.10 -11.30
CA ALA A 58 2.52 -1.69 -11.58
C ALA A 58 1.86 -0.76 -10.56
N LEU A 59 0.77 -1.17 -9.90
CA LEU A 59 0.06 -0.38 -8.89
C LEU A 59 0.66 -0.50 -7.48
N VAL A 60 1.18 -1.66 -7.11
CA VAL A 60 1.65 -1.90 -5.73
C VAL A 60 2.98 -1.19 -5.43
N GLY A 61 3.78 -0.91 -6.47
CA GLY A 61 5.07 -0.22 -6.33
C GLY A 61 6.21 -1.15 -5.91
N GLY A 62 7.15 -0.60 -5.12
CA GLY A 62 8.41 -1.25 -4.75
C GLY A 62 9.34 -1.50 -5.94
N PRO A 63 10.37 -2.37 -5.81
CA PRO A 63 11.39 -2.53 -6.85
C PRO A 63 10.86 -3.07 -8.19
N VAL A 64 9.89 -3.99 -8.16
CA VAL A 64 9.24 -4.51 -9.38
C VAL A 64 8.41 -3.42 -10.05
N GLY A 65 7.58 -2.67 -9.30
CA GLY A 65 6.83 -1.55 -9.86
C GLY A 65 7.75 -0.49 -10.47
N ARG A 66 8.87 -0.17 -9.79
CA ARG A 66 9.88 0.76 -10.30
C ARG A 66 10.55 0.24 -11.57
N THR A 67 10.86 -1.06 -11.61
CA THR A 67 11.45 -1.71 -12.81
C THR A 67 10.47 -1.70 -13.97
N LEU A 68 9.18 -1.99 -13.73
CA LEU A 68 8.14 -1.87 -14.75
C LEU A 68 8.05 -0.43 -15.27
N ALA A 69 8.02 0.57 -14.39
CA ALA A 69 7.98 1.98 -14.77
C ALA A 69 9.21 2.41 -15.60
N ALA A 70 10.42 1.94 -15.24
CA ALA A 70 11.64 2.19 -16.02
C ALA A 70 11.59 1.60 -17.44
N HIS A 71 10.78 0.56 -17.65
CA HIS A 71 10.50 -0.02 -18.97
C HIS A 71 9.25 0.60 -19.64
N GLY A 72 8.69 1.68 -19.09
CA GLY A 72 7.48 2.33 -19.62
C GLY A 72 6.17 1.56 -19.35
N LEU A 73 6.21 0.51 -18.53
CA LEU A 73 5.06 -0.36 -18.22
C LEU A 73 4.31 0.16 -17.00
N THR A 74 3.66 1.32 -17.14
CA THR A 74 2.75 1.85 -16.11
C THR A 74 1.45 1.05 -16.06
N ALA A 75 0.64 1.26 -15.02
CA ALA A 75 -0.66 0.60 -14.91
C ALA A 75 -1.57 0.92 -16.11
N GLU A 76 -1.55 2.17 -16.59
CA GLU A 76 -2.32 2.63 -17.75
C GLU A 76 -1.86 1.94 -19.03
N VAL A 77 -0.54 1.80 -19.22
CA VAL A 77 0.05 1.11 -20.38
C VAL A 77 -0.27 -0.38 -20.35
N LEU A 78 -0.20 -1.03 -19.18
CA LEU A 78 -0.61 -2.43 -19.02
C LEU A 78 -2.10 -2.64 -19.28
N ARG A 79 -2.97 -1.75 -18.78
CA ARG A 79 -4.42 -1.78 -19.08
C ARG A 79 -4.69 -1.61 -20.57
N ALA A 80 -3.94 -0.76 -21.27
CA ALA A 80 -4.03 -0.63 -22.72
C ALA A 80 -3.61 -1.94 -23.42
N GLY A 81 -2.47 -2.51 -23.05
CA GLY A 81 -2.01 -3.78 -23.63
C GLY A 81 -2.96 -4.96 -23.42
N VAL A 82 -3.62 -5.04 -22.25
CA VAL A 82 -4.70 -6.01 -21.97
C VAL A 82 -5.86 -5.82 -22.95
N ARG A 83 -6.33 -4.57 -23.13
CA ARG A 83 -7.43 -4.25 -24.05
C ARG A 83 -7.07 -4.53 -25.50
N ASP A 84 -5.86 -4.17 -25.93
CA ASP A 84 -5.41 -4.36 -27.31
C ASP A 84 -5.27 -5.84 -27.65
N ARG A 85 -4.78 -6.66 -26.69
CA ARG A 85 -4.80 -8.11 -26.81
C ARG A 85 -6.22 -8.63 -26.96
N ASP A 86 -7.15 -8.26 -26.06
CA ASP A 86 -8.54 -8.74 -26.15
C ASP A 86 -9.23 -8.32 -27.44
N ALA A 87 -8.98 -7.10 -27.92
CA ALA A 87 -9.46 -6.62 -29.20
C ALA A 87 -8.92 -7.46 -30.36
N SER A 88 -7.64 -7.82 -30.33
CA SER A 88 -7.03 -8.71 -31.33
C SER A 88 -7.60 -10.13 -31.30
N ASP A 89 -7.83 -10.68 -30.11
CA ASP A 89 -8.43 -12.01 -29.93
C ASP A 89 -9.86 -12.05 -30.49
N LEU A 90 -10.66 -11.01 -30.20
CA LEU A 90 -12.02 -10.87 -30.73
C LEU A 90 -12.03 -10.66 -32.25
N ALA A 91 -11.14 -9.81 -32.76
CA ALA A 91 -11.03 -9.55 -34.20
C ALA A 91 -10.64 -10.83 -34.97
N ALA A 92 -9.78 -11.69 -34.41
CA ALA A 92 -9.44 -12.98 -34.99
C ALA A 92 -10.65 -13.94 -35.10
N LEU A 93 -11.67 -13.75 -34.25
CA LEU A 93 -12.95 -14.47 -34.30
C LEU A 93 -14.00 -13.77 -35.20
N GLY A 94 -13.63 -12.67 -35.86
CA GLY A 94 -14.56 -11.85 -36.65
C GLY A 94 -15.54 -11.02 -35.79
N ILE A 95 -15.27 -10.87 -34.50
CA ILE A 95 -16.09 -10.10 -33.58
C ILE A 95 -15.50 -8.69 -33.46
N THR A 96 -16.31 -7.67 -33.73
CA THR A 96 -15.91 -6.29 -33.46
C THR A 96 -16.03 -6.02 -31.96
N PRO A 97 -14.95 -5.63 -31.26
CA PRO A 97 -15.02 -5.36 -29.84
C PRO A 97 -15.95 -4.18 -29.55
N PRO A 98 -16.69 -4.19 -28.43
CA PRO A 98 -17.42 -3.01 -28.00
C PRO A 98 -16.44 -1.85 -27.73
N PRO A 99 -16.88 -0.59 -27.88
CA PRO A 99 -16.05 0.55 -27.52
C PRO A 99 -15.61 0.42 -26.06
N ALA A 100 -14.37 0.84 -25.77
CA ALA A 100 -13.83 0.76 -24.42
C ALA A 100 -14.75 1.50 -23.45
N ALA A 101 -15.32 0.77 -22.49
CA ALA A 101 -16.07 1.38 -21.41
C ALA A 101 -15.10 2.19 -20.54
N GLU A 102 -15.51 3.39 -20.14
CA GLU A 102 -14.78 4.13 -19.10
C GLU A 102 -14.78 3.31 -17.81
N PRO A 103 -13.68 3.36 -17.02
CA PRO A 103 -13.66 2.74 -15.70
C PRO A 103 -14.87 3.21 -14.89
N VAL A 104 -15.67 2.27 -14.41
CA VAL A 104 -16.81 2.62 -13.58
C VAL A 104 -16.26 3.02 -12.22
N ARG A 105 -16.26 4.32 -11.92
CA ARG A 105 -16.06 4.77 -10.54
C ARG A 105 -17.22 4.25 -9.72
N VAL A 106 -16.98 3.25 -8.88
CA VAL A 106 -17.97 2.79 -7.90
C VAL A 106 -17.66 3.48 -6.56
N PRO A 107 -18.39 4.55 -6.17
CA PRO A 107 -18.11 5.24 -4.92
C PRO A 107 -18.53 4.35 -3.74
N GLY A 108 -17.61 4.13 -2.79
CA GLY A 108 -17.94 3.56 -1.49
C GLY A 108 -18.28 2.06 -1.44
N ARG A 109 -17.92 1.26 -2.45
CA ARG A 109 -18.29 -0.17 -2.49
C ARG A 109 -17.13 -1.13 -2.22
N LEU A 110 -16.42 -0.92 -1.12
CA LEU A 110 -15.84 -2.05 -0.38
C LEU A 110 -16.99 -2.68 0.43
N ASP A 111 -17.95 -3.34 -0.23
CA ASP A 111 -18.91 -4.16 0.52
C ASP A 111 -18.12 -5.31 1.15
N PRO A 112 -17.91 -5.34 2.49
CA PRO A 112 -17.15 -6.40 3.14
C PRO A 112 -17.82 -7.77 2.98
N ARG A 113 -19.08 -7.80 2.51
CA ARG A 113 -19.89 -8.99 2.26
C ARG A 113 -19.85 -9.46 0.80
N ARG A 114 -19.31 -8.67 -0.15
CA ARG A 114 -19.01 -9.17 -1.50
C ARG A 114 -17.81 -10.11 -1.39
N SER A 115 -18.11 -11.39 -1.25
CA SER A 115 -17.10 -12.46 -1.24
C SER A 115 -16.16 -12.30 -2.44
N PHE A 116 -14.88 -12.05 -2.16
CA PHE A 116 -13.80 -11.97 -3.14
C PHE A 116 -13.80 -13.21 -4.03
N ARG A 117 -14.06 -13.03 -5.33
CA ARG A 117 -13.98 -14.10 -6.32
C ARG A 117 -12.67 -13.94 -7.08
N LEU A 118 -11.82 -14.94 -6.97
CA LEU A 118 -10.72 -15.15 -7.89
C LEU A 118 -11.26 -16.04 -9.01
N ASP A 119 -10.93 -15.70 -10.25
CA ASP A 119 -11.03 -16.67 -11.33
C ASP A 119 -10.22 -17.93 -10.97
N PRO A 120 -10.66 -19.16 -11.34
CA PRO A 120 -9.94 -20.38 -10.99
C PRO A 120 -8.46 -20.39 -11.39
N GLU A 121 -8.07 -19.75 -12.49
CA GLU A 121 -6.66 -19.65 -12.89
C GLU A 121 -5.89 -18.70 -11.97
N ALA A 122 -6.44 -17.51 -11.68
CA ALA A 122 -5.86 -16.56 -10.75
C ALA A 122 -5.73 -17.13 -9.33
N ALA A 123 -6.73 -17.92 -8.89
CA ALA A 123 -6.68 -18.62 -7.62
C ALA A 123 -5.54 -19.63 -7.57
N ARG A 124 -5.40 -20.49 -8.60
CA ARG A 124 -4.31 -21.47 -8.67
C ARG A 124 -2.94 -20.81 -8.76
N PHE A 125 -2.85 -19.68 -9.46
CA PHE A 125 -1.62 -18.89 -9.54
C PHE A 125 -1.23 -18.38 -8.14
N LEU A 126 -2.14 -17.72 -7.42
CA LEU A 126 -1.89 -17.22 -6.07
C LEU A 126 -1.67 -18.34 -5.02
N GLU A 127 -2.29 -19.50 -5.19
CA GLU A 127 -2.05 -20.68 -4.33
C GLU A 127 -0.63 -21.25 -4.49
N LYS A 128 -0.08 -21.16 -5.70
CA LYS A 128 1.28 -21.59 -6.02
C LYS A 128 2.32 -20.49 -5.84
N ALA A 129 1.88 -19.24 -5.70
CA ALA A 129 2.73 -18.08 -5.55
C ALA A 129 3.65 -18.26 -4.33
N ALA A 130 4.92 -18.52 -4.62
CA ALA A 130 5.98 -18.63 -3.64
C ALA A 130 7.19 -17.86 -4.13
N GLY A 131 7.96 -17.31 -3.19
CA GLY A 131 9.20 -16.59 -3.52
C GLY A 131 9.03 -15.08 -3.67
N SER A 132 10.02 -14.46 -4.31
CA SER A 132 10.09 -13.01 -4.48
C SER A 132 8.99 -12.52 -5.43
N PRO A 133 8.55 -11.27 -5.32
CA PRO A 133 7.57 -10.77 -6.28
C PRO A 133 8.11 -10.57 -7.69
N ALA A 134 9.44 -10.45 -7.84
CA ALA A 134 10.07 -10.51 -9.15
C ALA A 134 9.88 -11.91 -9.77
N THR A 135 10.06 -12.97 -8.96
CA THR A 135 9.75 -14.35 -9.35
C THR A 135 8.27 -14.51 -9.69
N LEU A 136 7.36 -13.96 -8.89
CA LEU A 136 5.92 -14.01 -9.18
C LEU A 136 5.58 -13.32 -10.52
N LEU A 137 6.18 -12.17 -10.81
CA LEU A 137 5.97 -11.51 -12.11
C LEU A 137 6.54 -12.34 -13.27
N GLN A 138 7.70 -12.98 -13.08
CA GLN A 138 8.27 -13.90 -14.08
C GLN A 138 7.35 -15.11 -14.31
N GLU A 139 6.87 -15.76 -13.25
CA GLU A 139 5.94 -16.88 -13.32
C GLU A 139 4.62 -16.47 -13.99
N LEU A 140 4.14 -15.26 -13.73
CA LEU A 140 2.94 -14.72 -14.39
C LEU A 140 3.18 -14.51 -15.89
N ALA A 141 4.34 -13.95 -16.26
CA ALA A 141 4.73 -13.75 -17.66
C ALA A 141 4.99 -15.07 -18.40
N GLU A 142 5.31 -16.14 -17.69
CA GLU A 142 5.53 -17.49 -18.23
C GLU A 142 4.31 -18.41 -18.06
N HIS A 143 3.18 -17.86 -17.59
CA HIS A 143 2.00 -18.64 -17.30
C HIS A 143 1.51 -19.41 -18.55
N PRO A 144 1.11 -20.69 -18.43
CA PRO A 144 0.76 -21.53 -19.58
C PRO A 144 -0.37 -21.01 -20.48
N SER A 145 -1.24 -20.16 -19.96
CA SER A 145 -2.30 -19.54 -20.77
C SER A 145 -1.75 -18.56 -21.80
N GLY A 146 -0.51 -18.08 -21.66
CA GLY A 146 0.12 -17.10 -22.55
C GLY A 146 -0.50 -15.70 -22.51
N ARG A 147 -1.63 -15.53 -21.83
CA ARG A 147 -2.40 -14.27 -21.78
C ARG A 147 -1.62 -13.10 -21.16
N PRO A 148 -0.94 -13.26 -20.00
CA PRO A 148 -0.16 -12.16 -19.43
C PRO A 148 1.03 -11.77 -20.31
N ALA A 149 1.70 -12.77 -20.92
CA ALA A 149 2.79 -12.54 -21.86
C ALA A 149 2.33 -11.76 -23.09
N ALA A 150 1.16 -12.10 -23.64
CA ALA A 150 0.57 -11.40 -24.76
C ALA A 150 0.20 -9.95 -24.40
N ALA A 151 -0.43 -9.73 -23.23
CA ALA A 151 -0.76 -8.40 -22.75
C ALA A 151 0.49 -7.52 -22.54
N LEU A 152 1.57 -8.08 -21.98
CA LEU A 152 2.85 -7.39 -21.85
C LEU A 152 3.43 -6.99 -23.22
N ARG A 153 3.42 -7.89 -24.21
CA ARG A 153 3.90 -7.56 -25.56
C ARG A 153 3.05 -6.49 -26.23
N SER A 154 1.72 -6.56 -26.10
CA SER A 154 0.80 -5.54 -26.59
C SER A 154 1.02 -4.19 -25.91
N ALA A 155 1.44 -4.19 -24.64
CA ALA A 155 1.87 -2.99 -23.91
C ALA A 155 3.26 -2.46 -24.33
N GLY A 156 3.92 -3.10 -25.32
CA GLY A 156 5.23 -2.70 -25.82
C GLY A 156 6.42 -3.30 -25.06
N ALA A 157 6.21 -4.30 -24.19
CA ALA A 157 7.30 -4.89 -23.43
C ALA A 157 8.22 -5.76 -24.30
N ASP A 158 9.53 -5.52 -24.20
CA ASP A 158 10.54 -6.55 -24.51
C ASP A 158 10.64 -7.51 -23.30
N LEU A 159 10.04 -8.69 -23.44
CA LEU A 159 10.02 -9.69 -22.37
C LEU A 159 11.42 -10.21 -22.00
N SER A 160 12.36 -10.23 -22.94
CA SER A 160 13.74 -10.67 -22.67
C SER A 160 14.46 -9.64 -21.82
N ALA A 161 14.37 -8.36 -22.21
CA ALA A 161 14.93 -7.26 -21.44
C ALA A 161 14.30 -7.15 -20.06
N LEU A 162 12.96 -7.25 -19.97
CA LEU A 162 12.24 -7.23 -18.70
C LEU A 162 12.67 -8.40 -17.79
N ARG A 163 12.76 -9.63 -18.31
CA ARG A 163 13.26 -10.78 -17.54
C ARG A 163 14.67 -10.51 -17.02
N GLY A 164 15.56 -9.98 -17.87
CA GLY A 164 16.91 -9.57 -17.50
C GLY A 164 16.94 -8.58 -16.34
N ALA A 165 16.09 -7.55 -16.38
CA ALA A 165 15.99 -6.53 -15.34
C ALA A 165 15.43 -7.06 -14.01
N LEU A 166 14.59 -8.10 -14.04
CA LEU A 166 14.05 -8.75 -12.85
C LEU A 166 15.08 -9.67 -12.16
N ILE A 167 16.09 -10.17 -12.89
CA ILE A 167 17.17 -11.01 -12.34
C ILE A 167 18.05 -10.13 -11.45
N GLY A 168 17.84 -10.19 -10.14
CA GLY A 168 18.66 -9.48 -9.15
C GLY A 168 17.90 -8.51 -8.25
N LEU A 169 16.59 -8.32 -8.43
CA LEU A 169 15.78 -7.45 -7.57
C LEU A 169 15.61 -7.97 -6.13
N GLY A 170 16.01 -9.21 -5.85
CA GLY A 170 15.89 -9.82 -4.52
C GLY A 170 14.44 -10.03 -4.06
N ASP A 171 14.26 -10.33 -2.78
CA ASP A 171 12.94 -10.59 -2.16
C ASP A 171 12.23 -9.30 -1.67
N ASP A 172 12.88 -8.14 -1.78
CA ASP A 172 12.49 -6.91 -1.07
C ASP A 172 11.43 -6.11 -1.81
N GLN A 173 10.20 -6.60 -1.81
CA GLN A 173 9.00 -5.81 -2.08
C GLN A 173 8.25 -5.36 -0.83
N ALA A 174 8.44 -6.11 0.25
CA ALA A 174 7.81 -5.78 1.50
C ALA A 174 8.46 -4.50 2.01
N GLU A 175 7.62 -3.52 2.33
CA GLU A 175 8.04 -2.35 3.09
C GLU A 175 8.98 -2.76 4.23
N ASP A 176 10.16 -2.16 4.26
CA ASP A 176 11.08 -2.27 5.39
C ASP A 176 10.30 -1.84 6.65
N ASN A 177 10.25 -2.63 7.71
CA ASN A 177 9.67 -2.17 8.99
C ASN A 177 10.76 -2.19 10.06
N GLU A 178 11.80 -1.43 9.77
CA GLU A 178 13.03 -1.43 10.54
C GLU A 178 12.94 -0.48 11.72
N PRO A 179 13.61 -0.78 12.84
CA PRO A 179 13.92 0.24 13.83
C PRO A 179 14.60 1.43 13.17
N ALA A 180 14.20 2.64 13.53
CA ALA A 180 14.79 3.86 13.01
C ALA A 180 15.18 4.81 14.13
N ALA A 181 16.09 5.74 13.82
CA ALA A 181 16.39 6.85 14.72
C ALA A 181 15.14 7.74 14.89
N PRO A 182 14.89 8.24 16.10
CA PRO A 182 13.93 9.31 16.34
C PRO A 182 14.09 10.52 15.42
N ILE A 183 12.99 11.17 15.10
CA ILE A 183 13.00 12.47 14.42
C ILE A 183 13.16 13.59 15.47
N PRO A 184 14.24 14.39 15.41
CA PRO A 184 14.50 15.44 16.39
C PRO A 184 13.35 16.46 16.49
N GLY A 185 13.07 16.90 17.71
CA GLY A 185 12.05 17.90 18.03
C GLY A 185 10.63 17.34 18.23
N LEU A 186 10.36 16.09 17.83
CA LEU A 186 9.00 15.55 17.91
C LEU A 186 8.69 14.99 19.30
N LEU A 187 9.47 14.02 19.78
CA LEU A 187 9.28 13.40 21.10
C LEU A 187 10.53 13.52 21.99
N ASP A 188 11.36 14.54 21.75
CA ASP A 188 12.57 14.80 22.55
C ASP A 188 12.28 14.81 24.06
N GLY A 189 13.15 14.15 24.82
CA GLY A 189 13.02 13.99 26.27
C GLY A 189 12.15 12.80 26.70
N HIS A 190 11.55 12.06 25.76
CA HIS A 190 10.72 10.89 26.05
C HIS A 190 11.38 9.58 25.63
N ARG A 191 10.95 8.47 26.25
CA ARG A 191 11.23 7.14 25.71
C ARG A 191 10.29 6.89 24.54
N GLU A 192 10.83 6.77 23.33
CA GLU A 192 10.04 6.47 22.14
C GLU A 192 10.46 5.15 21.48
N THR A 193 9.53 4.53 20.76
CA THR A 193 9.81 3.46 19.82
C THR A 193 9.54 3.99 18.42
N THR A 194 10.56 3.93 17.57
CA THR A 194 10.49 4.48 16.20
C THR A 194 10.71 3.39 15.17
N ARG A 195 9.82 3.35 14.17
CA ARG A 195 9.88 2.44 13.02
C ARG A 195 9.84 3.23 11.74
N ARG A 196 10.60 2.78 10.75
CA ARG A 196 10.60 3.33 9.40
C ARG A 196 10.15 2.26 8.42
N GLY A 197 9.33 2.68 7.46
CA GLY A 197 9.21 1.98 6.20
C GLY A 197 9.43 2.85 4.99
N ARG A 198 9.99 2.23 3.96
CA ARG A 198 10.42 2.89 2.74
C ARG A 198 9.88 2.11 1.55
N ARG A 199 9.27 2.82 0.60
CA ARG A 199 8.68 2.20 -0.59
C ARG A 199 8.66 3.17 -1.77
N TRP A 200 9.07 2.70 -2.95
CA TRP A 200 8.78 3.39 -4.19
C TRP A 200 7.31 3.19 -4.58
N VAL A 201 6.66 4.24 -5.06
CA VAL A 201 5.26 4.21 -5.46
C VAL A 201 5.06 4.85 -6.84
N PRO A 202 4.13 4.33 -7.66
CA PRO A 202 3.88 4.79 -9.04
C PRO A 202 2.98 6.03 -9.05
N VAL A 203 3.30 7.03 -8.22
CA VAL A 203 2.51 8.26 -8.06
C VAL A 203 3.50 9.41 -7.88
N SER A 204 3.21 10.57 -8.48
CA SER A 204 4.08 11.74 -8.38
C SER A 204 4.21 12.24 -6.94
N ALA A 205 5.37 12.82 -6.62
CA ALA A 205 5.60 13.42 -5.30
C ALA A 205 4.57 14.52 -4.97
N GLU A 206 4.11 15.27 -5.98
CA GLU A 206 3.07 16.29 -5.84
C GLU A 206 1.73 15.70 -5.41
N ALA A 207 1.25 14.65 -6.10
CA ALA A 207 -0.03 14.01 -5.77
C ALA A 207 0.00 13.35 -4.39
N VAL A 208 1.13 12.73 -4.02
CA VAL A 208 1.31 12.21 -2.66
C VAL A 208 1.33 13.35 -1.64
N GLY A 209 2.06 14.44 -1.91
CA GLY A 209 2.13 15.60 -1.04
C GLY A 209 0.77 16.28 -0.81
N ALA A 210 -0.06 16.35 -1.84
CA ALA A 210 -1.43 16.87 -1.75
C ALA A 210 -2.29 16.04 -0.78
N VAL A 211 -2.21 14.70 -0.87
CA VAL A 211 -2.93 13.80 0.06
C VAL A 211 -2.39 13.91 1.48
N VAL A 212 -1.08 13.85 1.67
CA VAL A 212 -0.48 13.82 3.01
C VAL A 212 -0.65 15.17 3.73
N GLY A 213 -0.71 16.27 2.98
CA GLY A 213 -0.94 17.61 3.53
C GLY A 213 -2.42 17.93 3.79
N ASP A 214 -3.35 17.21 3.15
CA ASP A 214 -4.78 17.44 3.31
C ASP A 214 -5.35 16.70 4.54
N ALA A 215 -5.97 17.45 5.44
CA ALA A 215 -6.60 16.91 6.63
C ALA A 215 -7.76 15.97 6.28
N GLU A 216 -8.57 16.28 5.25
CA GLU A 216 -9.70 15.42 4.87
C GLU A 216 -9.22 14.10 4.28
N ALA A 217 -8.22 14.12 3.39
CA ALA A 217 -7.61 12.91 2.85
C ALA A 217 -6.91 12.05 3.92
N MET A 218 -6.25 12.68 4.90
CA MET A 218 -5.56 11.98 6.00
C MET A 218 -6.49 11.50 7.12
N ARG A 219 -7.71 12.06 7.24
CA ARG A 219 -8.71 11.68 8.26
C ARG A 219 -8.95 10.17 8.37
N PRO A 220 -9.31 9.44 7.29
CA PRO A 220 -9.51 7.99 7.37
C PRO A 220 -8.22 7.20 7.62
N LEU A 221 -7.05 7.81 7.41
CA LEU A 221 -5.76 7.14 7.54
C LEU A 221 -5.17 7.26 8.95
N LEU A 222 -5.31 8.43 9.58
CA LEU A 222 -4.85 8.68 10.96
C LEU A 222 -5.87 8.24 12.01
N LEU A 223 -7.15 8.20 11.66
CA LEU A 223 -8.27 7.91 12.57
C LEU A 223 -9.19 6.78 12.08
N PRO A 224 -8.67 5.61 11.66
CA PRO A 224 -9.49 4.54 11.08
C PRO A 224 -10.54 3.99 12.06
N GLU A 225 -10.25 3.97 13.37
CA GLU A 225 -11.19 3.53 14.40
C GLU A 225 -12.34 4.52 14.60
N ALA A 226 -12.07 5.82 14.49
CA ALA A 226 -13.09 6.85 14.65
C ALA A 226 -14.11 6.78 13.50
N GLU A 227 -13.62 6.61 12.26
CA GLU A 227 -14.46 6.38 11.08
C GLU A 227 -15.31 5.11 11.22
N GLY A 228 -14.66 3.98 11.56
CA GLY A 228 -15.37 2.70 11.70
C GLY A 228 -16.41 2.67 12.81
N ALA A 229 -16.20 3.44 13.89
CA ALA A 229 -17.13 3.58 15.00
C ALA A 229 -18.16 4.70 14.81
N GLY A 230 -18.14 5.43 13.68
CA GLY A 230 -19.03 6.56 13.43
C GLY A 230 -18.85 7.71 14.43
N GLN A 231 -17.65 7.89 14.96
CA GLN A 231 -17.33 8.97 15.89
C GLN A 231 -17.24 10.31 15.15
N GLU A 232 -17.70 11.39 15.79
CA GLU A 232 -17.53 12.74 15.26
C GLU A 232 -16.03 13.08 15.21
N VAL A 233 -15.53 13.30 13.99
CA VAL A 233 -14.18 13.81 13.74
C VAL A 233 -14.30 15.25 13.24
N ARG A 234 -13.67 16.17 13.96
CA ARG A 234 -13.58 17.57 13.52
C ARG A 234 -12.35 17.73 12.65
N VAL A 235 -12.56 18.32 11.48
CA VAL A 235 -11.51 18.54 10.48
C VAL A 235 -11.35 20.04 10.28
N ALA A 236 -10.11 20.51 10.33
CA ALA A 236 -9.71 21.86 9.97
C ALA A 236 -8.34 21.82 9.29
N PRO A 237 -7.90 22.88 8.59
CA PRO A 237 -6.58 22.92 7.95
C PRO A 237 -5.47 22.56 8.94
N GLY A 238 -4.76 21.47 8.68
CA GLY A 238 -3.68 20.96 9.54
C GLY A 238 -4.11 20.40 10.90
N LEU A 239 -5.40 20.11 11.13
CA LEU A 239 -5.92 19.63 12.40
C LEU A 239 -7.02 18.58 12.21
N LEU A 240 -6.88 17.46 12.94
CA LEU A 240 -7.90 16.44 13.11
C LEU A 240 -8.14 16.24 14.60
N ALA A 241 -9.38 16.38 15.07
CA ALA A 241 -9.71 16.22 16.48
C ALA A 241 -10.83 15.19 16.67
N SER A 242 -10.67 14.30 17.64
CA SER A 242 -11.65 13.26 17.95
C SER A 242 -11.59 12.89 19.44
N ARG A 243 -12.36 11.87 19.85
CA ARG A 243 -12.40 11.33 21.21
C ARG A 243 -12.20 9.83 21.22
N VAL A 244 -11.24 9.35 21.99
CA VAL A 244 -11.07 7.91 22.28
C VAL A 244 -11.48 7.66 23.73
N LYS A 245 -12.48 6.79 23.92
CA LYS A 245 -13.02 6.46 25.26
C LYS A 245 -13.41 7.72 26.06
N GLY A 246 -14.01 8.69 25.38
CA GLY A 246 -14.45 9.97 25.96
C GLY A 246 -13.33 11.02 26.15
N ARG A 247 -12.06 10.68 25.93
CA ARG A 247 -10.94 11.61 26.08
C ARG A 247 -10.59 12.28 24.76
N PRO A 248 -10.41 13.61 24.74
CA PRO A 248 -10.03 14.32 23.52
C PRO A 248 -8.59 14.00 23.13
N PHE A 249 -8.36 13.90 21.82
CA PHE A 249 -7.03 13.87 21.24
C PHE A 249 -7.06 14.52 19.86
N GLU A 250 -5.91 15.00 19.42
CA GLU A 250 -5.76 15.74 18.18
C GLU A 250 -4.54 15.25 17.41
N TYR A 251 -4.63 15.19 16.08
CA TYR A 251 -3.48 15.19 15.20
C TYR A 251 -3.31 16.58 14.61
N ARG A 252 -2.08 17.10 14.64
CA ARG A 252 -1.71 18.39 14.05
C ARG A 252 -0.62 18.21 13.02
N LEU A 253 -0.73 18.89 11.89
CA LEU A 253 0.36 19.01 10.93
C LEU A 253 1.37 20.02 11.50
N VAL A 254 2.47 19.52 12.06
CA VAL A 254 3.49 20.34 12.77
C VAL A 254 4.70 20.69 11.90
N ARG A 255 4.82 20.06 10.74
CA ARG A 255 5.85 20.34 9.73
C ARG A 255 5.27 20.07 8.34
N ASP A 256 5.50 21.00 7.43
CA ASP A 256 5.35 20.86 5.98
C ASP A 256 6.47 21.72 5.36
N ALA A 257 7.51 21.08 4.86
CA ALA A 257 8.71 21.77 4.39
C ALA A 257 9.40 20.99 3.28
N ASP A 258 10.09 21.70 2.40
CA ASP A 258 11.02 21.11 1.44
C ASP A 258 12.43 21.03 2.04
N VAL A 259 12.97 19.83 2.14
CA VAL A 259 14.27 19.51 2.75
C VAL A 259 15.09 18.64 1.80
N ASP A 260 16.19 19.18 1.28
CA ASP A 260 17.11 18.50 0.36
C ASP A 260 16.40 17.91 -0.87
N GLY A 261 15.47 18.66 -1.46
CA GLY A 261 14.70 18.25 -2.64
C GLY A 261 13.60 17.23 -2.38
N ALA A 262 13.33 16.89 -1.11
CA ALA A 262 12.20 16.07 -0.69
C ALA A 262 11.20 16.91 0.11
N ARG A 263 9.91 16.61 -0.03
CA ARG A 263 8.88 17.22 0.83
C ARG A 263 8.74 16.40 2.11
N GLU A 264 8.81 17.05 3.26
CA GLU A 264 8.64 16.44 4.59
C GLU A 264 7.35 16.96 5.24
N LEU A 265 6.46 16.03 5.58
CA LEU A 265 5.24 16.32 6.33
C LEU A 265 5.22 15.55 7.65
N VAL A 266 4.82 16.20 8.74
CA VAL A 266 4.74 15.58 10.06
C VAL A 266 3.37 15.81 10.68
N TRP A 267 2.64 14.73 10.91
CA TRP A 267 1.44 14.71 11.74
C TRP A 267 1.78 14.24 13.15
N GLN A 268 1.55 15.08 14.15
CA GLN A 268 1.81 14.76 15.56
C GLN A 268 0.53 14.67 16.37
N MET A 269 0.41 13.60 17.15
CA MET A 269 -0.70 13.36 18.07
C MET A 269 -0.48 14.07 19.41
N PHE A 270 -1.51 14.76 19.88
CA PHE A 270 -1.59 15.46 21.15
C PHE A 270 -2.77 14.97 21.98
N TRP A 271 -2.57 14.90 23.30
CA TRP A 271 -3.61 14.73 24.32
C TRP A 271 -3.77 16.07 25.04
N PRO A 272 -4.77 16.91 24.68
CA PRO A 272 -4.90 18.28 25.21
C PRO A 272 -5.01 18.36 26.73
N GLU A 273 -5.63 17.35 27.36
CA GLU A 273 -5.76 17.24 28.81
C GLU A 273 -4.48 16.71 29.50
N GLY A 274 -3.44 16.42 28.70
CA GLY A 274 -2.23 15.72 29.10
C GLY A 274 -2.49 14.23 29.35
N VAL A 275 -1.53 13.38 28.99
CA VAL A 275 -1.44 12.06 29.62
C VAL A 275 -0.60 12.28 30.88
N ARG A 276 -1.09 11.86 32.05
CA ARG A 276 -0.23 11.73 33.25
C ARG A 276 0.30 10.30 33.32
N PRO A 277 1.46 9.95 32.71
CA PRO A 277 2.27 8.88 33.27
C PRO A 277 2.60 9.29 34.71
N ARG A 278 2.47 8.37 35.67
CA ARG A 278 2.97 8.63 37.03
C ARG A 278 4.45 9.06 36.96
N GLY A 279 4.74 10.32 37.27
CA GLY A 279 6.09 10.84 37.45
C GLY A 279 6.73 11.61 36.29
N GLU A 280 6.05 11.79 35.15
CA GLU A 280 6.53 12.67 34.06
C GLU A 280 5.67 13.94 33.98
N GLY A 281 6.27 15.06 33.57
CA GLY A 281 5.56 16.31 33.33
C GLY A 281 4.39 16.14 32.36
N ALA A 282 3.40 17.04 32.44
CA ALA A 282 2.21 17.03 31.58
C ALA A 282 2.55 17.45 30.13
N ASP A 283 3.35 16.63 29.44
CA ASP A 283 3.60 16.79 28.00
C ASP A 283 2.44 16.15 27.22
N PRO A 284 1.73 16.91 26.38
CA PRO A 284 0.59 16.41 25.63
C PRO A 284 0.98 15.49 24.46
N ARG A 285 2.24 15.47 24.02
CA ARG A 285 2.68 14.73 22.83
C ARG A 285 2.63 13.22 23.05
N GLY A 286 2.05 12.49 22.10
CA GLY A 286 1.84 11.04 22.19
C GLY A 286 2.51 10.21 21.10
N ALA A 287 2.38 10.61 19.83
CA ALA A 287 2.94 9.88 18.69
C ALA A 287 3.14 10.82 17.50
N TYR A 288 3.87 10.39 16.47
CA TYR A 288 3.94 11.09 15.19
C TYR A 288 3.98 10.13 14.00
N LEU A 289 3.55 10.65 12.86
CA LEU A 289 3.81 10.14 11.53
C LEU A 289 4.63 11.22 10.79
N HIS A 290 5.86 10.88 10.45
CA HIS A 290 6.70 11.66 9.56
C HIS A 290 6.71 10.99 8.18
N VAL A 291 6.38 11.74 7.14
CA VAL A 291 6.40 11.28 5.74
C VAL A 291 7.39 12.13 4.98
N ARG A 292 8.45 11.51 4.47
CA ARG A 292 9.38 12.11 3.53
C ARG A 292 9.08 11.60 2.12
N ILE A 293 8.90 12.52 1.18
CA ILE A 293 8.48 12.27 -0.20
C ILE A 293 9.60 12.74 -1.13
N GLU A 294 10.30 11.78 -1.74
CA GLU A 294 11.37 12.04 -2.70
C GLU A 294 10.84 11.83 -4.12
N PRO A 295 10.97 12.81 -5.04
CA PRO A 295 10.66 12.59 -6.44
C PRO A 295 11.60 11.55 -7.04
N ASP A 296 11.08 10.69 -7.92
CA ASP A 296 11.85 9.67 -8.61
C ASP A 296 11.25 9.44 -10.00
N ASP A 297 12.02 8.90 -10.94
CA ASP A 297 11.56 8.68 -12.30
C ASP A 297 10.34 7.74 -12.30
N GLY A 298 9.24 8.20 -12.92
CA GLY A 298 7.98 7.45 -12.99
C GLY A 298 7.19 7.34 -11.68
N GLY A 299 7.58 8.05 -10.61
CA GLY A 299 6.89 7.97 -9.33
C GLY A 299 7.49 8.80 -8.21
N SER A 300 7.51 8.23 -7.00
CA SER A 300 8.13 8.83 -5.83
C SER A 300 8.58 7.76 -4.84
N VAL A 301 9.59 8.07 -4.02
CA VAL A 301 9.97 7.25 -2.88
C VAL A 301 9.38 7.84 -1.62
N LEU A 302 8.59 7.05 -0.92
CA LEU A 302 7.99 7.40 0.36
C LEU A 302 8.76 6.76 1.50
N THR A 303 9.16 7.56 2.47
CA THR A 303 9.72 7.10 3.73
C THR A 303 8.80 7.52 4.89
N LEU A 304 8.11 6.55 5.48
CA LEU A 304 7.21 6.73 6.60
C LEU A 304 7.93 6.37 7.89
N THR A 305 8.12 7.35 8.76
CA THR A 305 8.68 7.15 10.10
C THR A 305 7.62 7.40 11.16
N ARG A 306 7.31 6.38 11.95
CA ARG A 306 6.37 6.49 13.07
C ARG A 306 7.11 6.37 14.39
N GLY A 307 6.93 7.37 15.25
CA GLY A 307 7.39 7.32 16.63
C GLY A 307 6.20 7.29 17.59
N VAL A 308 6.26 6.41 18.58
CA VAL A 308 5.24 6.31 19.64
C VAL A 308 5.92 6.48 20.98
N ARG A 309 5.39 7.40 21.80
CA ARG A 309 5.82 7.59 23.18
C ARG A 309 5.47 6.35 24.01
N GLY A 310 6.45 5.80 24.71
CA GLY A 310 6.25 4.74 25.69
C GLY A 310 5.61 5.27 26.96
N PHE A 311 4.60 4.57 27.49
CA PHE A 311 3.95 4.94 28.75
C PHE A 311 4.43 4.04 29.91
N GLY A 312 5.11 4.63 30.91
CA GLY A 312 5.48 3.97 32.18
C GLY A 312 6.51 2.83 32.06
N ARG A 313 6.62 1.99 33.11
CA ARG A 313 7.55 0.84 33.15
C ARG A 313 7.28 -0.23 32.07
N LEU A 314 6.08 -0.22 31.48
CA LEU A 314 5.66 -1.11 30.38
C LEU A 314 5.96 -0.53 28.99
N GLY A 315 6.49 0.69 28.88
CA GLY A 315 6.86 1.32 27.60
C GLY A 315 7.87 0.49 26.78
N GLY A 316 8.70 -0.32 27.44
CA GLY A 316 9.61 -1.27 26.79
C GLY A 316 8.94 -2.51 26.18
N ILE A 317 7.63 -2.73 26.43
CA ILE A 317 6.87 -3.88 25.92
C ILE A 317 5.73 -3.41 25.02
N VAL A 318 4.97 -2.38 25.42
CA VAL A 318 3.83 -1.85 24.65
C VAL A 318 4.26 -1.07 23.43
N GLY A 319 5.37 -0.31 23.49
CA GLY A 319 5.94 0.40 22.34
C GLY A 319 6.34 -0.58 21.22
N PRO A 320 7.11 -1.63 21.52
CA PRO A 320 7.41 -2.70 20.57
C PRO A 320 6.17 -3.47 20.11
N LEU A 321 5.17 -3.74 20.96
CA LEU A 321 3.95 -4.44 20.54
C LEU A 321 3.15 -3.59 19.54
N MET A 322 2.90 -2.31 19.85
CA MET A 322 2.21 -1.36 18.97
C MET A 322 3.03 -1.05 17.69
N ALA A 323 4.36 -1.14 17.75
CA ALA A 323 5.25 -1.00 16.59
C ALA A 323 5.37 -2.27 15.74
N VAL A 324 5.24 -3.46 16.34
CA VAL A 324 5.23 -4.76 15.66
C VAL A 324 3.87 -5.00 15.00
N PHE A 325 2.76 -4.64 15.66
CA PHE A 325 1.46 -4.46 14.99
C PHE A 325 1.45 -3.24 14.06
N GLY A 326 2.35 -2.27 14.28
CA GLY A 326 2.57 -1.10 13.42
C GLY A 326 3.22 -1.42 12.07
N GLY A 327 3.79 -2.61 11.88
CA GLY A 327 4.24 -3.08 10.56
C GLY A 327 3.10 -3.25 9.55
N SER A 328 1.88 -3.55 10.01
CA SER A 328 0.68 -3.43 9.17
C SER A 328 0.19 -1.98 9.10
N GLY A 329 0.50 -1.16 10.10
CA GLY A 329 0.13 0.25 10.18
C GLY A 329 0.81 1.13 9.13
N ASN A 330 2.10 0.95 8.88
CA ASN A 330 2.79 1.67 7.80
C ASN A 330 2.31 1.21 6.42
N ARG A 331 2.15 -0.11 6.21
CA ARG A 331 1.62 -0.65 4.95
C ARG A 331 0.21 -0.17 4.66
N GLY A 332 -0.68 -0.22 5.65
CA GLY A 332 -2.05 0.28 5.53
C GLY A 332 -2.08 1.77 5.24
N MET A 333 -1.19 2.55 5.86
CA MET A 333 -1.03 3.98 5.60
C MET A 333 -0.53 4.25 4.18
N LEU A 334 0.55 3.59 3.74
CA LEU A 334 1.04 3.68 2.37
C LEU A 334 -0.05 3.35 1.36
N ARG A 335 -0.74 2.22 1.55
CA ARG A 335 -1.82 1.81 0.68
C ARG A 335 -2.93 2.86 0.63
N GLY A 336 -3.37 3.35 1.78
CA GLY A 336 -4.40 4.39 1.86
C GLY A 336 -3.98 5.70 1.21
N ILE A 337 -2.73 6.15 1.40
CA ILE A 337 -2.17 7.32 0.71
C ILE A 337 -2.25 7.11 -0.81
N LEU A 338 -1.84 5.94 -1.31
CA LEU A 338 -1.87 5.64 -2.75
C LEU A 338 -3.28 5.56 -3.32
N GLU A 339 -4.22 4.98 -2.57
CA GLU A 339 -5.62 4.92 -2.98
C GLU A 339 -6.22 6.33 -3.09
N GLN A 340 -5.91 7.23 -2.16
CA GLN A 340 -6.37 8.62 -2.21
C GLN A 340 -5.68 9.41 -3.33
N ALA A 341 -4.36 9.24 -3.49
CA ALA A 341 -3.59 10.02 -4.46
C ALA A 341 -3.91 9.66 -5.92
N ARG A 342 -4.52 8.50 -6.16
CA ARG A 342 -5.05 8.09 -7.47
C ARG A 342 -6.46 8.61 -7.76
N ARG A 343 -7.17 9.10 -6.74
CA ARG A 343 -8.55 9.60 -6.86
C ARG A 343 -8.59 11.10 -7.16
N GLY A 344 -7.64 11.85 -6.61
CA GLY A 344 -7.45 13.29 -6.86
C GLY A 344 -6.91 13.51 -8.27
#